data_AF-A0A924HTA0-F1
#
_entry.id   AF-A0A924HTA0-F1
#
_cell.length_a   1.000
_cell.length_b   1.000
_cell.length_c   1.000
_cell.angle_alpha   90.00
_cell.angle_beta   90.00
_cell.angle_gamma   90.00
#
_symmetry.space_group_name_H-M   'P 1'
#
loop_
_entity.id
_entity.type
_entity.pdbx_description
1 polymer ?
#
loop_
_entity_poly.entity_id
_entity_poly.type
_entity_poly.pdbx_seq_one_letter_code
_entity_poly.pdbx_strand_id
1 'polypeptide(L)'
;NIAKDLSANKKIPSTITSYLQAQTREKIQSLNEILVEKGWLSADDNRIKKIQKKLSEADWLKEEDEVKAVNEFYGKAIYEITEFVHADKCSFKNIESDVHELRRKLRWLSIYPQALRGSIQLSKNKITPKHLTKYLTKEITTSAYNKMPDADNGSYFLLLEQNYFYALSWMIAALGKIKDKGLHVIAVKEALQQSTELADAEAYKKTYQLLGTKQAKVEVLLEEAAGICKVYFAEQNLENLVIGITAVK
;
A
#
# COMPACT_ATOMS: atom_id res chain seq x y z
N ASN A 1 8.32 -6.34 -10.85
CA ASN A 1 8.64 -7.76 -10.56
C ASN A 1 10.12 -7.72 -10.27
N ILE A 2 10.53 -8.04 -9.03
CA ILE A 2 11.89 -7.81 -8.55
C ILE A 2 12.95 -8.37 -9.51
N ALA A 3 12.74 -9.56 -10.09
CA ALA A 3 13.69 -10.14 -11.04
C ALA A 3 13.83 -9.30 -12.33
N LYS A 4 12.72 -8.72 -12.83
CA LYS A 4 12.72 -7.80 -13.98
C LYS A 4 13.37 -6.47 -13.64
N ASP A 5 13.15 -5.97 -12.43
CA ASP A 5 13.70 -4.69 -11.98
C ASP A 5 15.22 -4.81 -11.78
N LEU A 6 15.69 -5.95 -11.27
CA LEU A 6 17.12 -6.25 -11.08
C LEU A 6 17.85 -6.63 -12.38
N SER A 7 17.17 -7.20 -13.37
CA SER A 7 17.83 -7.61 -14.63
C SER A 7 18.35 -6.42 -15.45
N ALA A 8 17.86 -5.21 -15.19
CA ALA A 8 18.41 -3.98 -15.77
C ALA A 8 19.80 -3.62 -15.22
N ASN A 9 20.16 -4.11 -14.03
CA ASN A 9 21.48 -3.87 -13.43
C ASN A 9 22.48 -4.95 -13.88
N LYS A 10 23.38 -4.57 -14.80
CA LYS A 10 24.43 -5.47 -15.34
C LYS A 10 25.39 -6.05 -14.30
N LYS A 11 25.46 -5.47 -13.09
CA LYS A 11 26.26 -6.01 -11.99
C LYS A 11 25.62 -7.21 -11.32
N ILE A 12 24.30 -7.40 -11.46
CA ILE A 12 23.58 -8.51 -10.86
C ILE A 12 23.81 -9.76 -11.73
N PRO A 13 24.42 -10.84 -11.18
CA PRO A 13 24.62 -12.07 -11.92
C PRO A 13 23.29 -12.71 -12.36
N SER A 14 23.32 -13.39 -13.51
CA SER A 14 22.15 -14.12 -14.02
C SER A 14 21.68 -15.22 -13.06
N THR A 15 22.58 -15.82 -12.27
CA THR A 15 22.22 -16.82 -11.26
C THR A 15 21.23 -16.28 -10.22
N ILE A 16 21.38 -15.00 -9.82
CA ILE A 16 20.46 -14.34 -8.89
C ILE A 16 19.09 -14.13 -9.54
N THR A 17 19.05 -13.57 -10.76
CA THR A 17 17.78 -13.31 -11.44
C THR A 17 17.06 -14.61 -11.81
N SER A 18 17.79 -15.66 -12.20
CA SER A 18 17.24 -17.00 -12.44
C SER A 18 16.67 -17.63 -11.17
N TYR A 19 17.35 -17.51 -10.03
CA TYR A 19 16.80 -17.96 -8.73
C TYR A 19 15.49 -17.25 -8.40
N LEU A 20 15.44 -15.92 -8.49
CA LEU A 20 14.24 -15.14 -8.20
C LEU A 20 13.08 -15.47 -9.16
N GLN A 21 13.38 -15.73 -10.44
CA GLN A 21 12.38 -16.20 -11.40
C GLN A 21 11.86 -17.60 -11.06
N ALA A 22 12.73 -18.51 -10.62
CA ALA A 22 12.32 -19.84 -10.17
C ALA A 22 11.41 -19.76 -8.94
N GLN A 23 11.78 -18.95 -7.95
CA GLN A 23 10.94 -18.69 -6.78
C GLN A 23 9.59 -18.07 -7.16
N THR A 24 9.58 -17.13 -8.11
CA THR A 24 8.32 -16.55 -8.62
C THR A 24 7.42 -17.63 -9.23
N ARG A 25 7.97 -18.55 -10.05
CA ARG A 25 7.20 -19.66 -10.63
C ARG A 25 6.65 -20.60 -9.57
N GLU A 26 7.45 -20.96 -8.57
CA GLU A 26 7.03 -21.79 -7.44
C GLU A 26 5.86 -21.16 -6.69
N LYS A 27 5.95 -19.86 -6.35
CA LYS A 27 4.85 -19.17 -5.64
C LYS A 27 3.60 -19.00 -6.51
N ILE A 28 3.73 -18.80 -7.81
CA ILE A 28 2.58 -18.80 -8.74
C ILE A 28 1.92 -20.18 -8.77
N GLN A 29 2.70 -21.25 -8.84
CA GLN A 29 2.18 -22.61 -8.85
C GLN A 29 1.44 -22.92 -7.55
N SER A 30 2.04 -22.61 -6.40
CA SER A 30 1.40 -22.78 -5.09
C SER A 30 0.11 -21.96 -4.96
N LEU A 31 0.09 -20.72 -5.48
CA LEU A 31 -1.15 -19.93 -5.54
C LEU A 31 -2.22 -20.61 -6.40
N ASN A 32 -1.86 -21.12 -7.59
CA ASN A 32 -2.80 -21.80 -8.47
C ASN A 32 -3.39 -23.06 -7.81
N GLU A 33 -2.57 -23.83 -7.11
CA GLU A 33 -3.01 -25.00 -6.35
C GLU A 33 -4.03 -24.61 -5.28
N ILE A 34 -3.75 -23.55 -4.50
CA ILE A 34 -4.69 -23.02 -3.51
C ILE A 34 -5.98 -22.54 -4.19
N LEU A 35 -5.89 -21.84 -5.32
CA LEU A 35 -7.07 -21.34 -6.03
C LEU A 35 -7.94 -22.49 -6.56
N VAL A 36 -7.34 -23.58 -7.05
CA VAL A 36 -8.07 -24.79 -7.44
C VAL A 36 -8.69 -25.46 -6.22
N GLU A 37 -7.92 -25.71 -5.15
CA GLU A 37 -8.38 -26.34 -3.92
C GLU A 37 -9.56 -25.57 -3.28
N LYS A 38 -9.49 -24.23 -3.30
CA LYS A 38 -10.55 -23.36 -2.76
C LYS A 38 -11.69 -23.10 -3.75
N GLY A 39 -11.66 -23.73 -4.93
CA GLY A 39 -12.72 -23.66 -5.94
C GLY A 39 -12.83 -22.33 -6.66
N TRP A 40 -11.79 -21.49 -6.64
CA TRP A 40 -11.72 -20.25 -7.43
C TRP A 40 -11.49 -20.53 -8.92
N LEU A 41 -10.80 -21.62 -9.25
CA LEU A 41 -10.49 -22.05 -10.63
C LEU A 41 -11.16 -23.40 -10.97
N SER A 42 -12.40 -23.61 -10.54
CA SER A 42 -13.19 -24.80 -10.88
C SER A 42 -13.96 -24.62 -12.19
N ALA A 43 -14.12 -25.66 -12.99
CA ALA A 43 -14.92 -25.63 -14.23
C ALA A 43 -16.39 -25.21 -14.02
N ASP A 44 -16.92 -25.41 -12.81
CA ASP A 44 -18.33 -25.17 -12.49
C ASP A 44 -18.63 -23.77 -11.93
N ASP A 45 -17.62 -22.87 -11.86
CA ASP A 45 -17.72 -21.52 -11.29
C ASP A 45 -18.33 -21.46 -9.88
N ASN A 46 -18.15 -22.52 -9.08
CA ASN A 46 -18.84 -22.70 -7.80
C ASN A 46 -18.64 -21.50 -6.86
N ARG A 47 -17.42 -20.97 -6.81
CA ARG A 47 -17.13 -19.80 -5.95
C ARG A 47 -17.83 -18.53 -6.42
N ILE A 48 -17.90 -18.29 -7.73
CA ILE A 48 -18.58 -17.13 -8.31
C ILE A 48 -20.08 -17.24 -8.03
N LYS A 49 -20.68 -18.42 -8.26
CA LYS A 49 -22.10 -18.70 -7.95
C LYS A 49 -22.40 -18.47 -6.46
N LYS A 50 -21.50 -18.90 -5.57
CA LYS A 50 -21.63 -18.66 -4.12
C LYS A 50 -21.60 -17.17 -3.78
N ILE A 51 -20.75 -16.38 -4.44
CA ILE A 51 -20.70 -14.93 -4.26
C ILE A 51 -22.00 -14.29 -4.76
N GLN A 52 -22.42 -14.62 -5.98
CA GLN A 52 -23.67 -14.12 -6.57
C GLN A 52 -24.88 -14.40 -5.68
N LYS A 53 -25.00 -15.64 -5.17
CA LYS A 53 -26.06 -16.01 -4.22
C LYS A 53 -26.04 -15.14 -2.97
N LYS A 54 -24.86 -14.94 -2.36
CA LYS A 54 -24.73 -14.08 -1.19
C LYS A 54 -25.08 -12.62 -1.48
N LEU A 55 -24.70 -12.11 -2.66
CA LEU A 55 -25.03 -10.75 -3.08
C LEU A 55 -26.53 -10.57 -3.33
N SER A 56 -27.21 -11.57 -3.89
CA SER A 56 -28.66 -11.54 -4.09
C SER A 56 -29.47 -11.67 -2.80
N GLU A 57 -28.90 -12.32 -1.78
CA GLU A 57 -29.52 -12.51 -0.46
C GLU A 57 -29.11 -11.41 0.54
N ALA A 58 -28.20 -10.50 0.15
CA ALA A 58 -27.72 -9.45 1.02
C ALA A 58 -28.81 -8.39 1.21
N ASP A 59 -29.05 -8.03 2.47
CA ASP A 59 -29.87 -6.89 2.85
C ASP A 59 -29.02 -5.62 2.71
N TRP A 60 -29.07 -5.02 1.52
CA TRP A 60 -28.29 -3.83 1.20
C TRP A 60 -28.81 -2.62 1.97
N LEU A 61 -27.90 -1.87 2.59
CA LEU A 61 -28.24 -0.64 3.26
C LEU A 61 -28.79 0.38 2.26
N LYS A 62 -29.63 1.28 2.76
CA LYS A 62 -29.98 2.49 2.01
C LYS A 62 -28.75 3.38 1.91
N GLU A 63 -28.69 4.17 0.85
CA GLU A 63 -27.53 4.99 0.51
C GLU A 63 -26.97 5.82 1.68
N GLU A 64 -27.84 6.52 2.43
CA GLU A 64 -27.43 7.31 3.60
C GLU A 64 -26.76 6.43 4.68
N ASP A 65 -27.34 5.27 4.97
CA ASP A 65 -26.85 4.35 6.00
C ASP A 65 -25.57 3.63 5.54
N GLU A 66 -25.45 3.35 4.24
CA GLU A 66 -24.22 2.83 3.63
C GLU A 66 -23.08 3.84 3.82
N VAL A 67 -23.29 5.11 3.48
CA VAL A 67 -22.27 6.16 3.63
C VAL A 67 -21.91 6.39 5.11
N LYS A 68 -22.88 6.27 6.04
CA LYS A 68 -22.60 6.26 7.49
C LYS A 68 -21.70 5.10 7.90
N ALA A 69 -22.01 3.89 7.46
CA ALA A 69 -21.19 2.72 7.74
C ALA A 69 -19.77 2.86 7.16
N VAL A 70 -19.63 3.44 5.96
CA VAL A 70 -18.32 3.75 5.37
C VAL A 70 -17.57 4.80 6.20
N ASN A 71 -18.24 5.85 6.67
CA ASN A 71 -17.64 6.87 7.53
C ASN A 71 -17.11 6.27 8.86
N GLU A 72 -17.92 5.45 9.52
CA GLU A 72 -17.52 4.73 10.74
C GLU A 72 -16.34 3.80 10.49
N PHE A 73 -16.37 3.07 9.37
CA PHE A 73 -15.28 2.19 8.96
C PHE A 73 -13.99 2.99 8.74
N TYR A 74 -14.04 4.15 8.09
CA TYR A 74 -12.88 5.03 7.92
C TYR A 74 -12.31 5.47 9.27
N GLY A 75 -13.17 5.92 10.19
CA GLY A 75 -12.74 6.30 11.55
C GLY A 75 -12.03 5.15 12.26
N LYS A 76 -12.59 3.94 12.21
CA LYS A 76 -11.97 2.74 12.77
C LYS A 76 -10.64 2.39 12.10
N ALA A 77 -10.59 2.41 10.76
CA ALA A 77 -9.37 2.10 10.02
C ALA A 77 -8.25 3.10 10.31
N ILE A 78 -8.57 4.40 10.40
CA ILE A 78 -7.63 5.45 10.79
C ILE A 78 -7.10 5.20 12.20
N TYR A 79 -7.99 4.91 13.15
CA TYR A 79 -7.60 4.57 14.52
C TYR A 79 -6.65 3.36 14.56
N GLU A 80 -6.99 2.26 13.88
CA GLU A 80 -6.14 1.05 13.82
C GLU A 80 -4.76 1.32 13.21
N ILE A 81 -4.69 2.21 12.20
CA ILE A 81 -3.43 2.63 11.58
C ILE A 81 -2.60 3.48 12.56
N THR A 82 -3.23 4.46 13.22
CA THR A 82 -2.54 5.32 14.18
C THR A 82 -2.04 4.51 15.38
N GLU A 83 -2.83 3.57 15.90
CA GLU A 83 -2.41 2.64 16.96
C GLU A 83 -1.25 1.75 16.54
N PHE A 84 -1.28 1.18 15.33
CA PHE A 84 -0.18 0.38 14.79
C PHE A 84 1.15 1.14 14.83
N VAL A 85 1.11 2.44 14.55
CA VAL A 85 2.30 3.29 14.52
C VAL A 85 2.72 3.75 15.93
N HIS A 86 1.76 4.03 16.81
CA HIS A 86 2.02 4.46 18.18
C HIS A 86 2.53 3.35 19.10
N ALA A 87 2.05 2.11 18.93
CA ALA A 87 2.45 0.97 19.75
C ALA A 87 3.98 0.82 19.83
N ASP A 88 4.67 1.05 18.71
CA ASP A 88 6.13 0.97 18.61
C ASP A 88 6.82 2.33 18.42
N LYS A 89 6.11 3.46 18.61
CA LYS A 89 6.64 4.83 18.42
C LYS A 89 7.34 5.04 17.07
N CYS A 90 6.76 4.47 16.00
CA CYS A 90 7.35 4.39 14.65
C CYS A 90 8.75 3.73 14.60
N SER A 91 9.09 2.83 15.52
CA SER A 91 10.38 2.12 15.51
C SER A 91 10.33 0.87 14.63
N PHE A 92 10.54 1.03 13.33
CA PHE A 92 10.54 -0.09 12.39
C PHE A 92 11.80 -0.94 12.51
N LYS A 93 11.62 -2.27 12.48
CA LYS A 93 12.67 -3.28 12.55
C LYS A 93 12.73 -4.14 11.29
N ASN A 94 11.65 -4.17 10.51
CA ASN A 94 11.52 -5.02 9.34
C ASN A 94 10.79 -4.29 8.19
N ILE A 95 11.34 -4.44 6.98
CA ILE A 95 10.79 -3.81 5.77
C ILE A 95 9.42 -4.36 5.39
N GLU A 96 9.20 -5.67 5.52
CA GLU A 96 7.96 -6.34 5.10
C GLU A 96 6.89 -6.26 6.18
N SER A 97 7.19 -6.65 7.42
CA SER A 97 6.15 -6.69 8.47
C SER A 97 5.76 -5.30 8.99
N ASP A 98 6.63 -4.29 8.83
CA ASP A 98 6.38 -2.97 9.42
C ASP A 98 6.14 -1.92 8.34
N VAL A 99 7.16 -1.62 7.51
CA VAL A 99 7.06 -0.55 6.50
C VAL A 99 6.06 -0.91 5.40
N HIS A 100 6.11 -2.14 4.88
CA HIS A 100 5.18 -2.60 3.86
C HIS A 100 3.76 -2.72 4.41
N GLU A 101 3.60 -3.27 5.61
CA GLU A 101 2.29 -3.46 6.21
C GLU A 101 1.61 -2.12 6.52
N LEU A 102 2.33 -1.15 7.09
CA LEU A 102 1.82 0.21 7.28
C LEU A 102 1.36 0.83 5.95
N ARG A 103 2.21 0.73 4.92
CA ARG A 103 1.84 1.20 3.58
C ARG A 103 0.59 0.49 3.06
N ARG A 104 0.43 -0.82 3.29
CA ARG A 104 -0.73 -1.60 2.85
C ARG A 104 -2.00 -1.11 3.52
N LYS A 105 -1.96 -0.87 4.84
CA LYS A 105 -3.09 -0.31 5.59
C LYS A 105 -3.46 1.09 5.09
N LEU A 106 -2.50 1.99 4.94
CA LEU A 106 -2.72 3.33 4.37
C LEU A 106 -3.30 3.27 2.95
N ARG A 107 -2.79 2.35 2.11
CA ARG A 107 -3.23 2.23 0.71
C ARG A 107 -4.72 1.91 0.60
N TRP A 108 -5.30 1.15 1.52
CA TRP A 108 -6.73 0.85 1.48
C TRP A 108 -7.60 2.11 1.50
N LEU A 109 -7.25 3.09 2.34
CA LEU A 109 -7.95 4.39 2.40
C LEU A 109 -7.93 5.15 1.06
N SER A 110 -6.89 4.97 0.25
CA SER A 110 -6.83 5.55 -1.11
C SER A 110 -7.54 4.71 -2.18
N ILE A 111 -7.80 3.42 -1.92
CA ILE A 111 -8.46 2.51 -2.87
C ILE A 111 -9.97 2.56 -2.75
N TYR A 112 -10.51 2.73 -1.53
CA TYR A 112 -11.96 2.72 -1.32
C TYR A 112 -12.75 3.70 -2.20
N PRO A 113 -12.28 4.93 -2.48
CA PRO A 113 -13.01 5.82 -3.38
C PRO A 113 -13.26 5.21 -4.76
N GLN A 114 -12.27 4.49 -5.31
CA GLN A 114 -12.41 3.78 -6.59
C GLN A 114 -13.31 2.55 -6.48
N ALA A 115 -13.19 1.80 -5.38
CA ALA A 115 -13.96 0.58 -5.17
C ALA A 115 -15.44 0.84 -4.93
N LEU A 116 -15.77 1.96 -4.26
CA LEU A 116 -17.14 2.36 -3.91
C LEU A 116 -17.76 3.33 -4.93
N ARG A 117 -17.19 3.39 -6.15
CA ARG A 117 -17.76 4.01 -7.36
C ARG A 117 -18.40 5.38 -7.12
N GLY A 118 -17.66 6.28 -6.47
CA GLY A 118 -18.08 7.67 -6.34
C GLY A 118 -18.83 8.02 -5.05
N SER A 119 -19.12 7.06 -4.18
CA SER A 119 -19.69 7.29 -2.83
C SER A 119 -18.75 8.08 -1.89
N ILE A 120 -17.48 8.22 -2.28
CA ILE A 120 -16.48 9.02 -1.57
C ILE A 120 -15.94 10.07 -2.54
N GLN A 121 -15.99 11.34 -2.15
CA GLN A 121 -15.58 12.47 -2.98
C GLN A 121 -14.59 13.37 -2.24
N LEU A 122 -13.85 14.17 -3.02
CA LEU A 122 -12.95 15.19 -2.46
C LEU A 122 -13.67 16.51 -2.28
N SER A 123 -13.53 17.09 -1.10
CA SER A 123 -13.84 18.49 -0.86
C SER A 123 -12.63 19.35 -1.23
N LYS A 124 -12.86 20.35 -2.08
CA LYS A 124 -11.82 21.33 -2.43
C LYS A 124 -11.63 22.30 -1.28
N ASN A 125 -10.39 22.42 -0.82
CA ASN A 125 -10.05 23.42 0.18
C ASN A 125 -9.79 24.78 -0.46
N LYS A 126 -10.27 25.85 0.20
CA LYS A 126 -9.98 27.23 -0.23
C LYS A 126 -8.57 27.68 0.15
N ILE A 127 -8.01 27.10 1.23
CA ILE A 127 -6.69 27.45 1.77
C ILE A 127 -5.95 26.16 2.11
N THR A 128 -4.71 26.04 1.65
CA THR A 128 -3.83 24.93 1.98
C THR A 128 -3.05 25.24 3.27
N PRO A 129 -3.18 24.43 4.34
CA PRO A 129 -2.32 24.53 5.52
C PRO A 129 -0.83 24.45 5.14
N LYS A 130 0.00 25.35 5.69
CA LYS A 130 1.43 25.45 5.34
C LYS A 130 2.20 24.14 5.54
N HIS A 131 1.86 23.36 6.56
CA HIS A 131 2.55 22.10 6.86
C HIS A 131 2.30 21.03 5.77
N LEU A 132 1.18 21.11 5.04
CA LEU A 132 0.84 20.15 3.99
C LEU A 132 1.62 20.38 2.70
N THR A 133 2.10 21.60 2.43
CA THR A 133 2.70 21.97 1.14
C THR A 133 3.84 21.04 0.71
N LYS A 134 4.60 20.47 1.65
CA LYS A 134 5.67 19.50 1.38
C LYS A 134 5.20 18.17 0.78
N TYR A 135 3.93 17.79 1.01
CA TYR A 135 3.34 16.57 0.48
C TYR A 135 2.68 16.77 -0.89
N LEU A 136 2.27 18.00 -1.21
CA LEU A 136 1.54 18.38 -2.43
C LEU A 136 2.49 18.58 -3.62
N THR A 137 3.35 17.58 -3.88
CA THR A 137 4.26 17.63 -5.03
C THR A 137 3.49 17.50 -6.34
N LYS A 138 4.10 17.92 -7.45
CA LYS A 138 3.50 17.77 -8.78
C LYS A 138 3.17 16.30 -9.10
N GLU A 139 4.05 15.36 -8.74
CA GLU A 139 3.83 13.91 -8.92
C GLU A 139 2.53 13.46 -8.24
N ILE A 140 2.25 13.99 -7.05
CA ILE A 140 1.06 13.64 -6.25
C ILE A 140 -0.19 14.34 -6.77
N THR A 141 -0.15 15.67 -6.94
CA THR A 141 -1.35 16.44 -7.32
C THR A 141 -1.84 16.12 -8.74
N THR A 142 -0.95 15.66 -9.62
CA THR A 142 -1.31 15.23 -10.99
C THR A 142 -1.47 13.72 -11.16
N SER A 143 -1.37 12.94 -10.08
CA SER A 143 -1.46 11.47 -10.14
C SER A 143 -2.84 11.03 -10.63
N ALA A 144 -2.87 10.10 -11.58
CA ALA A 144 -4.12 9.49 -12.04
C ALA A 144 -4.86 8.74 -10.92
N TYR A 145 -4.11 8.19 -9.94
CA TYR A 145 -4.67 7.51 -8.78
C TYR A 145 -5.40 8.46 -7.82
N ASN A 146 -5.16 9.76 -7.93
CA ASN A 146 -5.76 10.77 -7.06
C ASN A 146 -7.00 11.45 -7.67
N LYS A 147 -7.46 10.96 -8.82
CA LYS A 147 -8.70 11.41 -9.45
C LYS A 147 -9.86 10.56 -8.92
N MET A 148 -10.86 11.19 -8.31
CA MET A 148 -12.06 10.47 -7.86
C MET A 148 -12.88 9.97 -9.06
N PRO A 149 -13.52 8.80 -8.94
CA PRO A 149 -14.49 8.37 -9.93
C PRO A 149 -15.72 9.29 -9.94
N ASP A 150 -16.48 9.23 -11.03
CA ASP A 150 -17.76 9.92 -11.13
C ASP A 150 -18.71 9.43 -10.03
N ALA A 151 -19.48 10.36 -9.47
CA ALA A 151 -20.49 10.11 -8.45
C ALA A 151 -21.80 9.54 -9.03
N ASP A 152 -21.95 9.58 -10.36
CA ASP A 152 -23.16 9.17 -11.08
C ASP A 152 -24.42 9.79 -10.44
N ASN A 153 -25.41 8.98 -10.04
CA ASN A 153 -26.67 9.44 -9.45
C ASN A 153 -26.68 9.41 -7.91
N GLY A 154 -25.51 9.34 -7.26
CA GLY A 154 -25.40 9.37 -5.81
C GLY A 154 -25.97 10.66 -5.21
N SER A 155 -26.75 10.51 -4.14
CA SER A 155 -27.32 11.59 -3.33
C SER A 155 -26.57 11.81 -2.02
N TYR A 156 -25.79 10.83 -1.53
CA TYR A 156 -25.01 10.93 -0.30
C TYR A 156 -23.54 10.59 -0.53
N PHE A 157 -22.63 11.35 0.09
CA PHE A 157 -21.19 11.16 -0.07
C PHE A 157 -20.44 11.30 1.23
N LEU A 158 -19.41 10.47 1.39
CA LEU A 158 -18.33 10.74 2.33
C LEU A 158 -17.35 11.75 1.71
N LEU A 159 -17.14 12.88 2.37
CA LEU A 159 -16.16 13.88 1.93
C LEU A 159 -14.82 13.65 2.62
N LEU A 160 -13.79 13.49 1.80
CA LEU A 160 -12.40 13.57 2.24
C LEU A 160 -11.84 14.96 1.90
N GLU A 161 -10.98 15.48 2.76
CA GLU A 161 -10.27 16.72 2.49
C GLU A 161 -9.15 16.45 1.46
N GLN A 162 -9.16 17.21 0.36
CA GLN A 162 -8.27 17.02 -0.77
C GLN A 162 -6.77 17.06 -0.44
N ASN A 163 -6.32 18.04 0.36
CA ASN A 163 -4.90 18.19 0.66
C ASN A 163 -4.39 17.08 1.59
N TYR A 164 -5.18 16.66 2.58
CA TYR A 164 -4.88 15.51 3.43
C TYR A 164 -4.93 14.18 2.64
N PHE A 165 -5.85 14.05 1.68
CA PHE A 165 -5.86 12.91 0.75
C PHE A 165 -4.59 12.87 -0.12
N TYR A 166 -4.11 14.03 -0.59
CA TYR A 166 -2.82 14.12 -1.28
C TYR A 166 -1.65 13.81 -0.35
N ALA A 167 -1.70 14.23 0.92
CA ALA A 167 -0.69 13.85 1.90
C ALA A 167 -0.66 12.34 2.15
N LEU A 168 -1.82 11.69 2.25
CA LEU A 168 -1.93 10.22 2.30
C LEU A 168 -1.30 9.56 1.07
N SER A 169 -1.62 10.05 -0.13
CA SER A 169 -1.06 9.56 -1.40
C SER A 169 0.46 9.70 -1.44
N TRP A 170 0.99 10.83 -0.98
CA TRP A 170 2.43 11.06 -0.82
C TRP A 170 3.06 10.04 0.13
N MET A 171 2.45 9.79 1.29
CA MET A 171 2.96 8.83 2.27
C MET A 171 3.02 7.41 1.70
N ILE A 172 1.97 6.99 1.00
CA ILE A 172 1.92 5.67 0.32
C ILE A 172 3.04 5.54 -0.72
N ALA A 173 3.31 6.61 -1.48
CA ALA A 173 4.37 6.65 -2.48
C ALA A 173 5.76 6.64 -1.83
N ALA A 174 5.98 7.44 -0.79
CA ALA A 174 7.25 7.54 -0.07
C ALA A 174 7.62 6.19 0.58
N LEU A 175 6.71 5.61 1.36
CA LEU A 175 6.91 4.28 1.95
C LEU A 175 7.06 3.20 0.87
N GLY A 176 6.39 3.36 -0.28
CA GLY A 176 6.55 2.45 -1.43
C GLY A 176 7.98 2.42 -1.94
N LYS A 177 8.56 3.61 -2.15
CA LYS A 177 9.95 3.77 -2.60
C LYS A 177 10.95 3.17 -1.59
N ILE A 178 10.74 3.38 -0.29
CA ILE A 178 11.59 2.80 0.77
C ILE A 178 11.46 1.28 0.79
N LYS A 179 10.22 0.78 0.79
CA LYS A 179 9.91 -0.65 0.81
C LYS A 179 10.53 -1.38 -0.39
N ASP A 180 10.36 -0.88 -1.60
CA ASP A 180 10.91 -1.53 -2.80
C ASP A 180 12.45 -1.59 -2.73
N LYS A 181 13.12 -0.51 -2.28
CA LYS A 181 14.58 -0.51 -2.06
C LYS A 181 15.01 -1.55 -1.02
N GLY A 182 14.27 -1.69 0.08
CA GLY A 182 14.59 -2.66 1.14
C GLY A 182 14.38 -4.10 0.69
N LEU A 183 13.27 -4.39 0.01
CA LEU A 183 12.98 -5.72 -0.51
C LEU A 183 13.97 -6.16 -1.60
N HIS A 184 14.52 -5.23 -2.39
CA HIS A 184 15.60 -5.55 -3.33
C HIS A 184 16.87 -6.05 -2.61
N VAL A 185 17.23 -5.43 -1.48
CA VAL A 185 18.38 -5.91 -0.67
C VAL A 185 18.10 -7.31 -0.14
N ILE A 186 16.92 -7.53 0.45
CA ILE A 186 16.54 -8.82 1.02
C ILE A 186 16.53 -9.92 -0.06
N ALA A 187 15.91 -9.66 -1.21
CA ALA A 187 15.83 -10.61 -2.30
C ALA A 187 17.21 -11.01 -2.88
N VAL A 188 18.11 -10.04 -3.07
CA VAL A 188 19.47 -10.34 -3.55
C VAL A 188 20.28 -11.09 -2.49
N LYS A 189 20.14 -10.73 -1.20
CA LYS A 189 20.78 -11.43 -0.09
C LYS A 189 20.35 -12.89 -0.03
N GLU A 190 19.05 -13.15 -0.02
CA GLU A 190 18.49 -14.50 0.03
C GLU A 190 18.95 -15.32 -1.17
N ALA A 191 18.90 -14.75 -2.38
CA ALA A 191 19.39 -15.43 -3.58
C ALA A 191 20.89 -15.78 -3.49
N LEU A 192 21.71 -14.93 -2.90
CA LEU A 192 23.14 -15.21 -2.68
C LEU A 192 23.35 -16.33 -1.66
N GLN A 193 22.63 -16.31 -0.55
CA GLN A 193 22.72 -17.36 0.47
C GLN A 193 22.32 -18.72 -0.09
N GLN A 194 21.29 -18.77 -0.91
CA GLN A 194 20.79 -20.00 -1.51
C GLN A 194 21.65 -20.52 -2.68
N SER A 195 22.39 -19.63 -3.37
CA SER A 195 23.24 -20.02 -4.50
C SER A 195 24.71 -20.26 -4.13
N THR A 196 25.18 -19.74 -2.99
CA THR A 196 26.61 -19.76 -2.63
C THR A 196 26.89 -20.07 -1.14
N GLU A 197 25.89 -20.51 -0.37
CA GLU A 197 26.02 -20.89 1.06
C GLU A 197 26.73 -19.84 1.94
N LEU A 198 26.55 -18.55 1.63
CA LEU A 198 27.18 -17.47 2.38
C LEU A 198 26.52 -17.25 3.74
N ALA A 199 27.35 -16.99 4.75
CA ALA A 199 26.88 -16.48 6.04
C ALA A 199 26.22 -15.09 5.88
N ASP A 200 25.33 -14.72 6.79
CA ASP A 200 24.45 -13.56 6.65
C ASP A 200 25.21 -12.22 6.46
N ALA A 201 26.25 -11.98 7.25
CA ALA A 201 27.06 -10.76 7.15
C ALA A 201 27.81 -10.66 5.81
N GLU A 202 28.32 -11.78 5.29
CA GLU A 202 29.01 -11.83 3.99
C GLU A 202 28.03 -11.65 2.83
N ALA A 203 26.84 -12.25 2.93
CA ALA A 203 25.76 -12.09 1.97
C ALA A 203 25.35 -10.61 1.86
N TYR A 204 25.15 -9.90 2.98
CA TYR A 204 24.86 -8.46 2.95
C TYR A 204 25.98 -7.65 2.29
N LYS A 205 27.23 -7.90 2.65
CA LYS A 205 28.39 -7.20 2.06
C LYS A 205 28.38 -7.36 0.53
N LYS A 206 28.20 -8.58 0.03
CA LYS A 206 28.16 -8.87 -1.39
C LYS A 206 26.92 -8.26 -2.06
N THR A 207 25.75 -8.32 -1.43
CA THR A 207 24.53 -7.67 -1.91
C THR A 207 24.74 -6.19 -2.18
N TYR A 208 25.33 -5.44 -1.24
CA TYR A 208 25.58 -4.01 -1.42
C TYR A 208 26.63 -3.72 -2.50
N GLN A 209 27.62 -4.59 -2.69
CA GLN A 209 28.55 -4.48 -3.80
C GLN A 209 27.85 -4.62 -5.16
N LEU A 210 26.89 -5.54 -5.28
CA LEU A 210 26.14 -5.77 -6.52
C LEU A 210 25.10 -4.67 -6.80
N LEU A 211 24.38 -4.23 -5.77
CA LEU A 211 23.38 -3.16 -5.89
C LEU A 211 24.03 -1.78 -6.08
N GLY A 212 25.27 -1.62 -5.63
CA GLY A 212 26.08 -0.41 -5.84
C GLY A 212 25.88 0.66 -4.77
N THR A 213 26.71 1.72 -4.86
CA THR A 213 26.86 2.73 -3.80
C THR A 213 25.64 3.61 -3.56
N LYS A 214 24.68 3.66 -4.50
CA LYS A 214 23.42 4.39 -4.34
C LYS A 214 22.38 3.62 -3.51
N GLN A 215 22.58 2.34 -3.27
CA GLN A 215 21.67 1.54 -2.47
C GLN A 215 21.92 1.80 -0.99
N ALA A 216 20.92 2.37 -0.31
CA ALA A 216 20.95 2.54 1.13
C ALA A 216 20.89 1.19 1.86
N LYS A 217 21.50 1.15 3.04
CA LYS A 217 21.42 0.00 3.95
C LYS A 217 20.00 -0.15 4.51
N VAL A 218 19.63 -1.35 4.94
CA VAL A 218 18.27 -1.63 5.44
C VAL A 218 17.98 -0.79 6.69
N GLU A 219 18.95 -0.64 7.58
CA GLU A 219 18.82 0.14 8.82
C GLU A 219 18.53 1.62 8.50
N VAL A 220 19.26 2.20 7.54
CA VAL A 220 19.05 3.58 7.09
C VAL A 220 17.66 3.75 6.45
N LEU A 221 17.19 2.76 5.69
CA LEU A 221 15.85 2.77 5.11
C LEU A 221 14.75 2.70 6.18
N LEU A 222 14.96 1.90 7.23
CA LEU A 222 14.03 1.80 8.36
C LEU A 222 14.00 3.12 9.16
N GLU A 223 15.16 3.74 9.40
CA GLU A 223 15.26 5.06 10.04
C GLU A 223 14.60 6.16 9.21
N GLU A 224 14.78 6.14 7.89
CA GLU A 224 14.12 7.07 6.96
C GLU A 224 12.60 6.91 7.03
N ALA A 225 12.09 5.69 6.97
CA ALA A 225 10.65 5.40 7.11
C ALA A 225 10.12 5.87 8.47
N ALA A 226 10.84 5.58 9.55
CA ALA A 226 10.47 6.00 10.89
C ALA A 226 10.38 7.53 10.99
N GLY A 227 11.37 8.24 10.42
CA GLY A 227 11.42 9.70 10.40
C GLY A 227 10.23 10.33 9.70
N ILE A 228 9.91 9.87 8.48
CA ILE A 228 8.77 10.41 7.73
C ILE A 228 7.43 10.10 8.42
N CYS A 229 7.28 8.90 8.99
CA CYS A 229 6.06 8.52 9.70
C CYS A 229 5.86 9.38 10.95
N LYS A 230 6.90 9.58 11.78
CA LYS A 230 6.82 10.42 12.98
C LYS A 230 6.28 11.81 12.66
N VAL A 231 6.81 12.45 11.61
CA VAL A 231 6.36 13.79 11.20
C VAL A 231 4.91 13.74 10.72
N TYR A 232 4.57 12.81 9.84
CA TYR A 232 3.24 12.72 9.25
C TYR A 232 2.13 12.48 10.27
N PHE A 233 2.35 11.57 11.23
CA PHE A 233 1.36 11.25 12.27
C PHE A 233 1.33 12.31 13.38
N ALA A 234 2.46 12.94 13.72
CA ALA A 234 2.47 14.07 14.67
C ALA A 234 1.69 15.28 14.15
N GLU A 235 1.63 15.46 12.83
CA GLU A 235 0.82 16.50 12.18
C GLU A 235 -0.66 16.14 12.06
N GLN A 236 -1.08 14.97 12.54
CA GLN A 236 -2.46 14.49 12.50
C GLN A 236 -3.06 14.47 11.09
N ASN A 237 -2.23 14.20 10.09
CA ASN A 237 -2.65 14.26 8.68
C ASN A 237 -3.76 13.25 8.35
N LEU A 238 -3.80 12.12 9.07
CA LEU A 238 -4.76 11.05 8.81
C LEU A 238 -6.09 11.33 9.52
N GLU A 239 -6.04 11.85 10.74
CA GLU A 239 -7.19 12.21 11.56
C GLU A 239 -8.00 13.36 10.95
N ASN A 240 -7.34 14.24 10.19
CA ASN A 240 -7.99 15.33 9.46
C ASN A 240 -8.45 14.94 8.03
N LEU A 241 -8.30 13.67 7.63
CA LEU A 241 -8.64 13.22 6.29
C LEU A 241 -10.15 13.29 6.02
N VAL A 242 -10.97 12.90 6.98
CA VAL A 242 -12.42 12.77 6.82
C VAL A 242 -13.10 14.04 7.31
N ILE A 243 -13.90 14.68 6.45
CA ILE A 243 -14.71 15.85 6.81
C ILE A 243 -16.06 15.40 7.39
N GLY A 244 -16.66 14.38 6.80
CA GLY A 244 -17.97 13.85 7.18
C GLY A 244 -18.85 13.59 5.97
N ILE A 245 -20.16 13.45 6.24
CA ILE A 245 -21.15 13.06 5.24
C ILE A 245 -21.86 14.31 4.71
N THR A 246 -22.10 14.35 3.40
CA THR A 246 -22.95 15.37 2.76
C THR A 246 -24.03 14.72 1.92
N ALA A 247 -25.10 15.47 1.65
CA ALA A 247 -26.12 15.11 0.68
C ALA A 247 -26.17 16.14 -0.46
N VAL A 248 -26.55 15.70 -1.67
CA VAL A 248 -26.96 16.59 -2.76
C VAL A 248 -28.30 17.20 -2.35
N LYS A 249 -28.39 18.54 -2.41
CA LYS A 249 -29.63 19.27 -2.17
C LYS A 249 -30.52 19.29 -3.40
#